data_AF-A0A837I224-F1
#
_entry.id   AF-A0A837I224-F1
#
_cell.length_a   1.000
_cell.length_b   1.000
_cell.length_c   1.000
_cell.angle_alpha   90.00
_cell.angle_beta   90.00
_cell.angle_gamma   90.00
#
_symmetry.space_group_name_H-M   'P 1'
#
loop_
_entity.id
_entity.type
_entity.pdbx_description
1 polymer ?
#
loop_
_entity_poly.entity_id
_entity_poly.type
_entity_poly.pdbx_seq_one_letter_code
_entity_poly.pdbx_strand_id
1 'polypeptide(L)'
;MTFEKQFVEAKLNELRGYVEELENLLKLGDAAILEDLDKLRHLERAFQLAVDIMMDINQHFIKELKFPISDDFQSTFYVLGGNNVLPKEFADRVAPVAGVRNRIVHGYETLNRRQFLKDLRINFEDFKKYIKFISEYNVKK
;
A
#
# COMPACT_ATOMS: atom_id res chain seq x y z
N MET A 1 -7.08 -8.87 -24.36
CA MET A 1 -6.92 -8.30 -23.01
C MET A 1 -6.24 -6.97 -23.22
N THR A 2 -6.98 -5.92 -22.94
CA THR A 2 -6.59 -4.53 -23.19
C THR A 2 -6.31 -3.95 -21.82
N PHE A 3 -5.11 -3.43 -21.61
CA PHE A 3 -4.74 -2.78 -20.36
C PHE A 3 -5.76 -1.68 -20.02
N GLU A 4 -6.44 -1.81 -18.88
CA GLU A 4 -7.55 -0.93 -18.51
C GLU A 4 -7.05 0.25 -17.66
N LYS A 5 -6.53 1.28 -18.32
CA LYS A 5 -6.04 2.51 -17.66
C LYS A 5 -7.04 3.11 -16.67
N GLN A 6 -8.33 3.10 -17.03
CA GLN A 6 -9.39 3.66 -16.21
C GLN A 6 -9.56 2.91 -14.88
N PHE A 7 -9.34 1.59 -14.87
CA PHE A 7 -9.36 0.80 -13.64
C PHE A 7 -8.23 1.25 -12.69
N VAL A 8 -7.01 1.40 -13.22
CA VAL A 8 -5.85 1.85 -12.45
C VAL A 8 -6.06 3.28 -11.93
N GLU A 9 -6.60 4.19 -12.74
CA GLU A 9 -6.91 5.56 -12.33
C GLU A 9 -7.95 5.62 -11.22
N ALA A 10 -9.02 4.84 -11.32
CA ALA A 10 -10.05 4.75 -10.28
C ALA A 10 -9.44 4.24 -8.96
N LYS A 11 -8.63 3.19 -9.01
CA LYS A 11 -7.92 2.65 -7.85
C LYS A 11 -6.91 3.65 -7.25
N LEU A 12 -6.18 4.40 -8.08
CA LEU A 12 -5.29 5.46 -7.60
C LEU A 12 -6.05 6.58 -6.88
N ASN A 13 -7.25 6.94 -7.34
CA ASN A 13 -8.09 7.93 -6.65
C ASN A 13 -8.58 7.41 -5.29
N GLU A 14 -8.99 6.15 -5.23
CA GLU A 14 -9.36 5.50 -3.97
C GLU A 14 -8.17 5.46 -2.99
N LEU A 15 -6.99 5.07 -3.48
CA LEU A 15 -5.75 5.04 -2.68
C LEU A 15 -5.38 6.42 -2.13
N ARG A 16 -5.52 7.49 -2.94
CA ARG A 16 -5.26 8.86 -2.48
C ARG A 16 -6.14 9.24 -1.30
N GLY A 17 -7.42 8.87 -1.31
CA GLY A 17 -8.35 9.11 -0.21
C GLY A 17 -7.86 8.49 1.10
N TYR A 18 -7.52 7.19 1.08
CA TYR A 18 -7.02 6.53 2.29
C TYR A 18 -5.64 7.04 2.73
N VAL A 19 -4.77 7.43 1.80
CA VAL A 19 -3.48 8.06 2.13
C VAL A 19 -3.68 9.41 2.81
N GLU A 20 -4.67 10.20 2.37
CA GLU A 20 -5.04 11.46 3.02
C GLU A 20 -5.62 11.24 4.42
N GLU A 21 -6.48 10.23 4.61
CA GLU A 21 -6.98 9.84 5.93
C GLU A 21 -5.84 9.45 6.88
N LEU A 22 -4.91 8.61 6.41
CA LEU A 22 -3.71 8.25 7.15
C LEU A 22 -2.89 9.49 7.49
N GLU A 23 -2.64 10.40 6.54
CA GLU A 23 -1.89 11.62 6.78
C GLU A 23 -2.52 12.47 7.89
N ASN A 24 -3.85 12.62 7.85
CA ASN A 24 -4.58 13.40 8.82
C ASN A 24 -4.53 12.78 10.22
N LEU A 25 -4.67 11.46 10.33
CA LEU A 25 -4.51 10.75 11.61
C LEU A 25 -3.07 10.86 12.13
N LEU A 26 -2.08 10.73 11.26
CA LEU A 26 -0.66 10.86 11.61
C LEU A 26 -0.27 12.29 12.03
N LYS A 27 -1.09 13.32 11.84
CA LYS A 27 -0.84 14.65 12.46
C LYS A 27 -1.03 14.64 13.98
N LEU A 28 -1.79 13.68 14.50
CA LEU A 28 -1.99 13.49 15.93
C LEU A 28 -0.74 12.87 16.57
N GLY A 29 -0.55 13.07 17.87
CA GLY A 29 0.51 12.39 18.62
C GLY A 29 0.21 10.91 18.84
N ASP A 30 1.25 10.09 19.10
CA ASP A 30 1.09 8.65 19.26
C ASP A 30 0.14 8.26 20.39
N ALA A 31 0.21 8.94 21.54
CA ALA A 31 -0.71 8.71 22.65
C ALA A 31 -2.18 8.96 22.24
N ALA A 32 -2.43 10.04 21.49
CA ALA A 32 -3.78 10.39 21.04
C ALA A 32 -4.40 9.34 20.09
N ILE A 33 -3.56 8.58 19.37
CA ILE A 33 -4.01 7.47 18.51
C ILE A 33 -4.13 6.18 19.31
N LEU A 34 -3.13 5.85 20.15
CA LEU A 34 -3.06 4.57 20.85
C LEU A 34 -4.05 4.44 22.01
N GLU A 35 -4.41 5.56 22.65
CA GLU A 35 -5.34 5.59 23.79
C GLU A 35 -6.81 5.74 23.36
N ASP A 36 -7.06 6.05 22.08
CA ASP A 36 -8.39 6.16 21.50
C ASP A 36 -8.64 5.00 20.52
N LEU A 37 -9.50 4.08 20.93
CA LEU A 37 -9.78 2.87 20.16
C LEU A 37 -10.39 3.16 18.78
N ASP A 38 -11.19 4.22 18.65
CA ASP A 38 -11.84 4.56 17.38
C ASP A 38 -10.81 5.11 16.40
N LYS A 39 -9.90 5.98 16.86
CA LYS A 39 -8.79 6.49 16.04
C LYS A 39 -7.82 5.39 15.63
N LEU A 40 -7.48 4.50 16.55
CA LEU A 40 -6.63 3.35 16.27
C LEU A 40 -7.25 2.44 15.20
N ARG A 41 -8.53 2.09 15.36
CA ARG A 41 -9.25 1.24 14.39
C ARG A 41 -9.40 1.93 13.04
N HIS A 42 -9.65 3.23 13.02
CA HIS A 42 -9.65 4.02 11.78
C HIS A 42 -8.29 3.90 11.09
N LEU A 43 -7.19 4.18 11.80
CA LEU A 43 -5.85 4.09 11.23
C LEU A 43 -5.53 2.69 10.69
N GLU A 44 -5.80 1.64 11.45
CA GLU A 44 -5.58 0.24 11.04
C GLU A 44 -6.41 -0.09 9.79
N ARG A 45 -7.66 0.38 9.70
CA ARG A 45 -8.54 0.14 8.56
C ARG A 45 -8.13 0.91 7.32
N ALA A 46 -7.79 2.19 7.44
CA ALA A 46 -7.30 3.01 6.34
C ALA A 46 -5.98 2.45 5.80
N PHE A 47 -5.08 1.99 6.67
CA PHE A 47 -3.85 1.31 6.27
C PHE A 47 -4.13 0.02 5.52
N GLN A 48 -5.02 -0.84 6.03
CA GLN A 48 -5.39 -2.07 5.36
C GLN A 48 -5.91 -1.78 3.93
N LEU A 49 -6.85 -0.84 3.80
CA LEU A 49 -7.49 -0.52 2.53
C LEU A 49 -6.51 0.09 1.53
N ALA A 50 -5.61 0.97 1.99
CA ALA A 50 -4.54 1.50 1.15
C ALA A 50 -3.67 0.38 0.57
N VAL A 51 -3.23 -0.56 1.41
CA VAL A 51 -2.40 -1.68 0.96
C VAL A 51 -3.17 -2.64 0.05
N ASP A 52 -4.46 -2.87 0.30
CA ASP A 52 -5.34 -3.67 -0.57
C ASP A 52 -5.40 -3.13 -1.98
N ILE A 53 -5.59 -1.83 -2.11
CA ILE A 53 -5.62 -1.17 -3.41
C ILE A 53 -4.28 -1.25 -4.11
N MET A 54 -3.16 -1.09 -3.39
CA MET A 54 -1.82 -1.28 -3.97
C MET A 54 -1.66 -2.70 -4.52
N MET A 55 -2.14 -3.71 -3.81
CA MET A 55 -2.08 -5.10 -4.25
C MET A 55 -2.99 -5.36 -5.46
N ASP A 56 -4.22 -4.82 -5.48
CA ASP A 56 -5.14 -4.90 -6.62
C ASP A 56 -4.52 -4.30 -7.88
N ILE A 57 -3.91 -3.11 -7.75
CA ILE A 57 -3.20 -2.43 -8.84
C ILE A 57 -2.05 -3.32 -9.34
N ASN A 58 -1.22 -3.84 -8.44
CA ASN A 58 -0.09 -4.70 -8.83
C ASN A 58 -0.57 -5.93 -9.59
N GLN A 59 -1.62 -6.61 -9.10
CA GLN A 59 -2.19 -7.79 -9.75
C GLN A 59 -2.76 -7.46 -11.13
N HIS A 60 -3.41 -6.31 -11.29
CA HIS A 60 -3.89 -5.85 -12.57
C HIS A 60 -2.74 -5.70 -13.58
N PHE A 61 -1.65 -5.03 -13.19
CA PHE A 61 -0.45 -4.91 -14.04
C PHE A 61 0.15 -6.28 -14.39
N ILE A 62 0.31 -7.17 -13.40
CA ILE A 62 0.88 -8.50 -13.61
C ILE A 62 0.07 -9.28 -14.64
N LYS A 63 -1.27 -9.25 -14.50
CA LYS A 63 -2.19 -9.96 -15.40
C LYS A 63 -2.19 -9.36 -16.81
N GLU A 64 -2.40 -8.06 -16.93
CA GLU A 64 -2.56 -7.41 -18.25
C GLU A 64 -1.25 -7.34 -19.05
N LEU A 65 -0.10 -7.21 -18.35
CA LEU A 65 1.22 -7.18 -18.99
C LEU A 65 1.88 -8.56 -19.11
N LYS A 66 1.19 -9.61 -18.67
CA LYS A 66 1.67 -11.01 -18.69
C LYS A 66 3.02 -11.19 -17.99
N PHE A 67 3.20 -10.50 -16.87
CA PHE A 67 4.38 -10.70 -16.03
C PHE A 67 4.32 -12.06 -15.31
N PRO A 68 5.45 -12.56 -14.79
CA PRO A 68 5.46 -13.76 -13.97
C PRO A 68 4.45 -13.64 -12.82
N ILE A 69 3.68 -14.71 -12.61
CA ILE A 69 2.71 -14.79 -11.52
C ILE A 69 3.47 -14.77 -10.20
N SER A 70 2.96 -13.99 -9.24
CA SER A 70 3.48 -13.94 -7.87
C SER A 70 2.85 -15.03 -7.01
N ASP A 71 3.64 -15.68 -6.16
CA ASP A 71 3.16 -16.71 -5.23
C ASP A 71 2.33 -16.13 -4.06
N ASP A 72 2.59 -14.87 -3.70
CA ASP A 72 1.85 -14.16 -2.66
C ASP A 72 1.71 -12.65 -2.99
N PHE A 73 0.92 -11.97 -2.18
CA PHE A 73 0.65 -10.54 -2.36
C PHE A 73 1.90 -9.65 -2.18
N GLN A 74 2.82 -10.00 -1.28
CA GLN A 74 4.06 -9.25 -1.08
C GLN A 74 4.93 -9.33 -2.35
N SER A 75 4.95 -10.49 -2.98
CA SER A 75 5.70 -10.79 -4.19
C SER A 75 5.24 -9.98 -5.40
N THR A 76 4.00 -9.48 -5.39
CA THR A 76 3.49 -8.60 -6.46
C THR A 76 4.33 -7.33 -6.62
N PHE A 77 4.86 -6.78 -5.52
CA PHE A 77 5.74 -5.60 -5.56
C PHE A 77 7.08 -5.92 -6.23
N TYR A 78 7.69 -7.06 -5.88
CA TYR A 78 8.95 -7.49 -6.50
C TYR A 78 8.79 -7.75 -7.99
N VAL A 79 7.67 -8.34 -8.42
CA VAL A 79 7.37 -8.54 -9.85
C VAL A 79 7.30 -7.20 -10.59
N LEU A 80 6.63 -6.19 -10.03
CA LEU A 80 6.61 -4.86 -10.62
C LEU A 80 8.00 -4.22 -10.68
N GLY A 81 8.82 -4.40 -9.64
CA GLY A 81 10.21 -3.93 -9.61
C GLY A 81 11.08 -4.59 -10.69
N GLY A 82 10.96 -5.91 -10.86
CA GLY A 82 11.69 -6.68 -11.88
C GLY A 82 11.31 -6.34 -13.31
N ASN A 83 10.10 -5.78 -13.51
CA ASN A 83 9.59 -5.36 -14.82
C ASN A 83 9.60 -3.84 -15.04
N ASN A 84 10.37 -3.09 -14.23
CA ASN A 84 10.56 -1.64 -14.34
C ASN A 84 9.26 -0.81 -14.24
N VAL A 85 8.21 -1.35 -13.61
CA VAL A 85 7.01 -0.57 -13.25
C VAL A 85 7.29 0.29 -12.02
N LEU A 86 8.01 -0.27 -11.06
CA LEU A 86 8.54 0.42 -9.89
C LEU A 86 10.07 0.42 -9.97
N PRO A 87 10.76 1.44 -9.44
CA PRO A 87 12.20 1.34 -9.18
C PRO A 87 12.46 0.14 -8.27
N LYS A 88 13.41 -0.72 -8.64
CA LYS A 88 13.65 -1.99 -7.93
C LYS A 88 13.89 -1.79 -6.43
N GLU A 89 14.77 -0.86 -6.06
CA GLU A 89 15.05 -0.54 -4.66
C GLU A 89 13.82 -0.07 -3.88
N PHE A 90 12.91 0.65 -4.55
CA PHE A 90 11.65 1.07 -3.95
C PHE A 90 10.69 -0.10 -3.76
N ALA A 91 10.56 -0.95 -4.78
CA ALA A 91 9.75 -2.17 -4.71
C ALA A 91 10.22 -3.06 -3.54
N ASP A 92 11.53 -3.23 -3.40
CA ASP A 92 12.12 -4.04 -2.33
C ASP A 92 11.80 -3.49 -0.93
N ARG A 93 11.83 -2.15 -0.79
CA ARG A 93 11.52 -1.46 0.47
C ARG A 93 10.04 -1.50 0.83
N VAL A 94 9.14 -1.32 -0.15
CA VAL A 94 7.69 -1.19 0.12
C VAL A 94 7.00 -2.55 0.27
N ALA A 95 7.52 -3.61 -0.37
CA ALA A 95 6.91 -4.94 -0.36
C ALA A 95 6.49 -5.48 1.03
N PRO A 96 7.28 -5.32 2.12
CA PRO A 96 6.89 -5.81 3.45
C PRO A 96 5.58 -5.22 4.01
N VAL A 97 5.05 -4.13 3.43
CA VAL A 97 3.78 -3.52 3.82
C VAL A 97 2.60 -4.51 3.72
N ALA A 98 2.64 -5.43 2.76
CA ALA A 98 1.64 -6.49 2.61
C ALA A 98 1.61 -7.42 3.84
N GLY A 99 2.79 -7.75 4.39
CA GLY A 99 2.90 -8.53 5.62
C GLY A 99 2.34 -7.81 6.85
N VAL A 100 2.55 -6.50 6.95
CA VAL A 100 1.96 -5.66 8.01
C VAL A 100 0.44 -5.68 7.92
N ARG A 101 -0.11 -5.49 6.71
CA ARG A 101 -1.55 -5.57 6.45
C ARG A 101 -2.12 -6.92 6.86
N ASN A 102 -1.44 -8.02 6.51
CA ASN A 102 -1.88 -9.36 6.88
C ASN A 102 -1.95 -9.56 8.40
N ARG A 103 -0.99 -9.00 9.16
CA ARG A 103 -1.02 -9.03 10.63
C ARG A 103 -2.20 -8.26 11.21
N ILE A 104 -2.56 -7.11 10.63
CA ILE A 104 -3.73 -6.33 11.04
C ILE A 104 -5.03 -7.13 10.81
N VAL A 105 -5.18 -7.75 9.65
CA VAL A 105 -6.43 -8.45 9.27
C VAL A 105 -6.64 -9.76 10.01
N HIS A 106 -5.60 -10.59 10.11
CA HIS A 106 -5.73 -11.94 10.68
C HIS A 106 -5.64 -11.96 12.21
N GLY A 107 -5.50 -10.79 12.86
CA GLY A 107 -5.67 -10.66 14.31
C GLY A 107 -4.67 -11.46 15.14
N TYR A 108 -3.46 -11.72 14.61
CA TYR A 108 -2.41 -12.33 15.44
C TYR A 108 -2.18 -11.45 16.67
N GLU A 109 -2.14 -12.05 17.86
CA GLU A 109 -1.87 -11.39 19.16
C GLU A 109 -0.51 -10.65 19.24
N THR A 110 0.21 -10.53 18.11
CA THR A 110 1.60 -10.09 18.02
C THR A 110 1.79 -8.71 17.37
N LEU A 111 0.74 -8.04 16.89
CA LEU A 111 0.91 -6.69 16.33
C LEU A 111 1.21 -5.68 17.44
N ASN A 112 2.49 -5.34 17.59
CA ASN A 112 2.90 -4.23 18.44
C ASN A 112 2.48 -2.91 17.78
N ARG A 113 1.34 -2.36 18.20
CA ARG A 113 0.74 -1.13 17.66
C ARG A 113 1.64 0.09 17.77
N ARG A 114 2.46 0.18 18.83
CA ARG A 114 3.44 1.26 18.99
C ARG A 114 4.52 1.16 17.91
N GLN A 115 5.03 -0.04 17.65
CA GLN A 115 6.01 -0.27 16.58
C GLN A 115 5.38 -0.03 15.20
N PHE A 116 4.17 -0.54 14.97
CA PHE A 116 3.41 -0.29 13.75
C PHE A 116 3.24 1.21 13.46
N LEU A 117 2.78 1.99 14.44
CA LEU A 117 2.58 3.43 14.25
C LEU A 117 3.90 4.15 13.95
N LYS A 118 4.99 3.78 14.65
CA LYS A 118 6.33 4.30 14.40
C LYS A 118 6.79 4.00 12.96
N ASP A 119 6.68 2.75 12.53
CA ASP A 119 7.08 2.33 11.19
C ASP A 119 6.21 2.96 10.11
N LEU A 120 4.91 3.11 10.36
CA LEU A 120 3.99 3.80 9.46
C LEU A 120 4.39 5.25 9.27
N ARG A 121 4.74 5.98 10.34
CA ARG A 121 5.24 7.37 10.23
C ARG A 121 6.52 7.48 9.42
N ILE A 122 7.48 6.60 9.70
CA ILE A 122 8.78 6.60 9.02
C ILE A 122 8.61 6.35 7.52
N ASN A 123 7.73 5.41 7.16
CA ASN A 123 7.55 4.95 5.79
C ASN A 123 6.35 5.59 5.08
N PHE A 124 5.64 6.55 5.70
CA PHE A 124 4.40 7.10 5.16
C PHE A 124 4.55 7.65 3.73
N GLU A 125 5.68 8.30 3.46
CA GLU A 125 5.99 8.86 2.14
C GLU A 125 6.12 7.81 1.03
N ASP A 126 6.26 6.52 1.38
CA ASP A 126 6.29 5.46 0.39
C ASP A 126 4.93 5.23 -0.28
N PHE A 127 3.81 5.51 0.40
CA PHE A 127 2.49 5.48 -0.23
C PHE A 127 2.37 6.54 -1.34
N LYS A 128 2.83 7.77 -1.06
CA LYS A 128 2.84 8.86 -2.06
C LYS A 128 3.78 8.56 -3.22
N LYS A 129 4.96 8.00 -2.95
CA LYS A 129 5.90 7.55 -3.99
C LYS A 129 5.30 6.45 -4.86
N TYR A 130 4.62 5.47 -4.26
CA TYR A 130 3.95 4.41 -4.99
C TYR A 130 2.89 4.99 -5.95
N ILE A 131 1.99 5.86 -5.46
CA ILE A 131 0.99 6.55 -6.29
C ILE A 131 1.66 7.26 -7.47
N LYS A 132 2.74 7.99 -7.21
CA LYS A 132 3.49 8.71 -8.24
C LYS A 132 4.04 7.76 -9.31
N PHE A 133 4.76 6.71 -8.91
CA PHE A 133 5.37 5.77 -9.87
C PHE A 133 4.32 5.05 -10.71
N ILE A 134 3.24 4.58 -10.08
CA ILE A 134 2.15 3.93 -10.81
C ILE A 134 1.47 4.90 -11.77
N SER A 135 1.18 6.13 -11.33
CA SER A 135 0.56 7.14 -12.19
C SER A 135 1.42 7.48 -13.39
N GLU A 136 2.74 7.66 -13.19
CA GLU A 136 3.69 7.93 -14.27
C GLU A 136 3.79 6.76 -15.26
N TYR A 137 3.73 5.53 -14.76
CA TYR A 137 3.74 4.34 -15.61
C TYR A 137 2.42 4.19 -16.39
N ASN A 138 1.28 4.42 -15.75
CA ASN A 138 -0.05 4.30 -16.36
C ASN A 138 -0.24 5.26 -17.55
N VAL A 139 0.31 6.48 -17.45
CA VAL A 139 0.28 7.48 -18.53
C VAL A 139 1.12 7.06 -19.74
N LYS A 140 2.21 6.30 -19.53
CA LYS A 140 3.14 5.87 -20.59
C LYS A 140 2.67 4.63 -21.35
N LYS A 141 1.77 3.83 -20.77
CA LYS A 141 1.10 2.72 -21.47
C LYS A 141 -0.01 3.25 -22.36
#